data_AF-C1E3G7-F1
#
_entry.id   AF-C1E3G7-F1
#
_cell.length_a   1.000
_cell.length_b   1.000
_cell.length_c   1.000
_cell.angle_alpha   90.00
_cell.angle_beta   90.00
_cell.angle_gamma   90.00
#
_symmetry.space_group_name_H-M   'P 1'
#
loop_
_entity.id
_entity.type
_entity.pdbx_description
1 polymer ?
#
loop_
_entity_poly.entity_id
_entity_poly.type
_entity_poly.pdbx_seq_one_letter_code
_entity_poly.pdbx_strand_id
1 'polypeptide(L)'
;MALRLAAAGAAASAVGVGAYARYDEGTARSVTFWYHAFPVWAQYRAVQWRNRDLAKIGVPSWTGLTLGDADADAAYERLHERHALKVRDLVFDMRGFYFKNAQLLSTRDDFVPRQYLEWCKLTQDQAPTEMAPGQAEAIARAKLAEAGHPDAFEWWEEEPCGVASIGQVHRARLARRYGGKDVVVKVQAPGIERKFRSDIRTCIDFCRLAMPQHVPPLEEIERQFLTEFDYREEAKNLEEVRRNVMPRWSKKVEIPAPVRQLCTREVLVMDAIPGVKLVDGIRARFRELAASRGVDPEELERVQKEKIAGGELRPARSARAEAAATRRANLALRLGDWLWRRPRAFLIGAPYTPSPCLVNVGEVLQTMLDVHADEIFNHGVFNGDPHPGNILLMPDGRLGLIDYGQVKRVNKGARVAYAKLTLAILAEDKAEVARLLRSKPPEGFGGESRDNDVDVAYRLCVFWNDRDTPDVTGGLNLQEFIDEMEARDPVRVAPLEMVMIARVSVLLRGVANAFNVRLRVARAWAGYAEDLVRREDPSYYLLAARGNERRAAAARGGER
;
A
#
# COMPACT_ATOMS: atom_id res chain seq x y z
N MET A 1 -56.61 -3.16 4.16
CA MET A 1 -56.33 -2.66 2.78
C MET A 1 -54.93 -2.07 2.67
N ALA A 2 -54.49 -1.22 3.60
CA ALA A 2 -53.13 -0.63 3.64
C ALA A 2 -51.97 -1.64 3.72
N LEU A 3 -52.10 -2.73 4.50
CA LEU A 3 -51.06 -3.77 4.59
C LEU A 3 -50.84 -4.55 3.27
N ARG A 4 -51.90 -4.73 2.47
CA ARG A 4 -51.82 -5.38 1.15
C ARG A 4 -51.22 -4.46 0.09
N LEU A 5 -51.44 -3.15 0.19
CA LEU A 5 -50.81 -2.14 -0.66
C LEU A 5 -49.32 -1.96 -0.35
N ALA A 6 -48.91 -2.03 0.92
CA ALA A 6 -47.50 -2.01 1.32
C ALA A 6 -46.74 -3.29 0.87
N ALA A 7 -47.36 -4.46 1.00
CA ALA A 7 -46.79 -5.72 0.50
C ALA A 7 -46.72 -5.77 -1.04
N ALA A 8 -47.73 -5.25 -1.74
CA ALA A 8 -47.72 -5.12 -3.20
C ALA A 8 -46.69 -4.10 -3.69
N GLY A 9 -46.49 -2.99 -2.96
CA GLY A 9 -45.45 -2.00 -3.23
C GLY A 9 -44.03 -2.54 -3.01
N ALA A 10 -43.81 -3.31 -1.94
CA ALA A 10 -42.53 -3.99 -1.70
C ALA A 10 -42.25 -5.10 -2.73
N ALA A 11 -43.26 -5.87 -3.13
CA ALA A 11 -43.14 -6.88 -4.18
C ALA A 11 -42.91 -6.26 -5.56
N ALA A 12 -43.58 -5.16 -5.92
CA ALA A 12 -43.36 -4.43 -7.16
C ALA A 12 -41.97 -3.76 -7.19
N SER A 13 -41.47 -3.29 -6.03
CA SER A 13 -40.10 -2.77 -5.90
C SER A 13 -39.05 -3.89 -6.02
N ALA A 14 -39.30 -5.07 -5.43
CA ALA A 14 -38.42 -6.23 -5.56
C ALA A 14 -38.41 -6.83 -6.98
N VAL A 15 -39.56 -6.84 -7.66
CA VAL A 15 -39.69 -7.26 -9.07
C VAL A 15 -39.07 -6.20 -10.00
N GLY A 16 -39.23 -4.92 -9.71
CA GLY A 16 -38.59 -3.82 -10.44
C GLY A 16 -37.07 -3.81 -10.29
N VAL A 17 -36.55 -3.99 -9.07
CA VAL A 17 -35.12 -4.16 -8.79
C VAL A 17 -34.59 -5.46 -9.41
N GLY A 18 -35.34 -6.57 -9.33
CA GLY A 18 -34.97 -7.85 -9.94
C GLY A 18 -35.01 -7.84 -11.47
N ALA A 19 -35.89 -7.05 -12.09
CA ALA A 19 -35.95 -6.86 -13.54
C ALA A 19 -34.90 -5.85 -14.03
N TYR A 20 -34.62 -4.79 -13.27
CA TYR A 20 -33.59 -3.80 -13.61
C TYR A 20 -32.16 -4.32 -13.39
N ALA A 21 -31.95 -5.11 -12.33
CA ALA A 21 -30.70 -5.86 -12.11
C ALA A 21 -30.38 -6.85 -13.24
N ARG A 22 -31.36 -7.32 -14.02
CA ARG A 22 -31.10 -8.19 -15.18
C ARG A 22 -30.46 -7.47 -16.37
N TYR A 23 -30.55 -6.14 -16.44
CA TYR A 23 -30.06 -5.36 -17.59
C TYR A 23 -28.81 -4.52 -17.29
N ASP A 24 -28.51 -4.24 -16.01
CA ASP A 24 -27.31 -3.54 -15.58
C ASP A 24 -26.47 -4.40 -14.62
N GLU A 25 -25.30 -4.85 -15.11
CA GLU A 25 -24.37 -5.70 -14.35
C GLU A 25 -23.93 -5.04 -13.03
N GLY A 26 -23.81 -3.70 -12.99
CA GLY A 26 -23.48 -2.96 -11.78
C GLY A 26 -24.57 -3.06 -10.71
N THR A 27 -25.82 -2.82 -11.09
CA THR A 27 -26.97 -2.93 -10.19
C THR A 27 -27.13 -4.36 -9.67
N ALA A 28 -26.96 -5.39 -10.52
CA ALA A 28 -26.98 -6.78 -10.10
C ALA A 28 -25.98 -7.07 -8.97
N ARG A 29 -24.74 -6.61 -9.15
CA ARG A 29 -23.67 -6.79 -8.16
C ARG A 29 -23.98 -6.07 -6.86
N SER A 30 -24.50 -4.84 -6.93
CA SER A 30 -24.92 -4.09 -5.75
C SER A 30 -26.00 -4.83 -4.96
N VAL A 31 -27.02 -5.38 -5.65
CA VAL A 31 -28.08 -6.18 -5.02
C VAL A 31 -27.50 -7.44 -4.36
N THR A 32 -26.61 -8.16 -5.04
CA THR A 32 -25.93 -9.33 -4.48
C THR A 32 -25.14 -8.96 -3.23
N PHE A 33 -24.35 -7.89 -3.25
CA PHE A 33 -23.62 -7.40 -2.08
C PHE A 33 -24.57 -7.14 -0.91
N TRP A 34 -25.62 -6.34 -1.11
CA TRP A 34 -26.54 -5.98 -0.03
C TRP A 34 -27.30 -7.19 0.52
N TYR A 35 -27.71 -8.12 -0.34
CA TYR A 35 -28.41 -9.34 0.05
C TYR A 35 -27.56 -10.21 1.00
N HIS A 36 -26.25 -10.29 0.77
CA HIS A 36 -25.34 -11.08 1.59
C HIS A 36 -24.73 -10.32 2.77
N ALA A 37 -24.38 -9.04 2.59
CA ALA A 37 -23.67 -8.24 3.59
C ALA A 37 -24.59 -7.69 4.69
N PHE A 38 -25.82 -7.27 4.36
CA PHE A 38 -26.72 -6.64 5.33
C PHE A 38 -27.12 -7.58 6.48
N PRO A 39 -27.49 -8.85 6.27
CA PRO A 39 -27.83 -9.76 7.37
C PRO A 39 -26.65 -10.04 8.30
N VAL A 40 -25.43 -10.09 7.75
CA VAL A 40 -24.20 -10.23 8.53
C VAL A 40 -24.03 -8.99 9.41
N TRP A 41 -24.02 -7.80 8.80
CA TRP A 41 -23.90 -6.53 9.51
C TRP A 41 -24.95 -6.37 10.62
N ALA A 42 -26.22 -6.70 10.36
CA ALA A 42 -27.30 -6.58 11.34
C ALA A 42 -27.04 -7.43 12.59
N GLN A 43 -26.44 -8.63 12.45
CA GLN A 43 -26.08 -9.47 13.59
C GLN A 43 -24.92 -8.88 14.41
N TYR A 44 -23.89 -8.33 13.74
CA TYR A 44 -22.82 -7.61 14.43
C TYR A 44 -23.34 -6.36 15.15
N ARG A 45 -24.21 -5.59 14.50
CA ARG A 45 -24.83 -4.39 15.08
C ARG A 45 -25.72 -4.73 16.27
N ALA A 46 -26.39 -5.89 16.26
CA ALA A 46 -27.18 -6.35 17.41
C ALA A 46 -26.30 -6.64 18.64
N VAL A 47 -25.12 -7.25 18.45
CA VAL A 47 -24.16 -7.45 19.55
C VAL A 47 -23.63 -6.10 20.05
N GLN A 48 -23.24 -5.21 19.13
CA GLN A 48 -22.73 -3.88 19.48
C GLN A 48 -23.77 -3.04 20.23
N TRP A 49 -25.03 -3.10 19.79
CA TRP A 49 -26.14 -2.38 20.41
C TRP A 49 -26.37 -2.88 21.84
N ARG A 50 -26.31 -4.20 22.06
CA ARG A 50 -26.44 -4.80 23.40
C ARG A 50 -25.24 -4.52 24.31
N ASN A 51 -24.03 -4.48 23.78
CA ASN A 51 -22.84 -4.23 24.59
C ASN A 51 -22.63 -2.73 24.89
N ARG A 52 -22.59 -1.87 23.87
CA ARG A 52 -22.24 -0.44 24.03
C ARG A 52 -23.45 0.48 24.10
N ASP A 53 -24.42 0.33 23.21
CA ASP A 53 -25.47 1.36 23.06
C ASP A 53 -26.53 1.28 24.16
N LEU A 54 -26.96 0.08 24.55
CA LEU A 54 -27.88 -0.11 25.67
C LEU A 54 -27.27 0.32 27.00
N ALA A 55 -25.97 0.05 27.20
CA ALA A 55 -25.23 0.52 28.37
C ALA A 55 -25.16 2.06 28.41
N LYS A 56 -24.91 2.72 27.27
CA LYS A 56 -24.90 4.20 27.16
C LYS A 56 -26.26 4.85 27.44
N ILE A 57 -27.36 4.16 27.14
CA ILE A 57 -28.73 4.65 27.38
C ILE A 57 -29.21 4.30 28.82
N GLY A 58 -28.35 3.70 29.64
CA GLY A 58 -28.61 3.43 31.05
C GLY A 58 -29.47 2.20 31.32
N VAL A 59 -29.57 1.26 30.37
CA VAL A 59 -30.30 0.00 30.59
C VAL A 59 -29.52 -0.87 31.58
N PRO A 60 -30.11 -1.25 32.72
CA PRO A 60 -29.41 -2.02 33.74
C PRO A 60 -29.06 -3.44 33.30
N SER A 61 -27.93 -3.96 33.78
CA SER A 61 -27.43 -5.29 33.42
C SER A 61 -28.32 -6.46 33.85
N TRP A 62 -29.09 -6.29 34.93
CA TRP A 62 -30.04 -7.30 35.41
C TRP A 62 -31.20 -7.58 34.44
N THR A 63 -31.44 -6.69 33.47
CA THR A 63 -32.47 -6.90 32.43
C THR A 63 -32.11 -8.03 31.45
N GLY A 64 -30.84 -8.48 31.43
CA GLY A 64 -30.32 -9.47 30.48
C GLY A 64 -30.22 -8.97 29.03
N LEU A 65 -30.62 -7.72 28.78
CA LEU A 65 -30.57 -7.10 27.46
C LEU A 65 -29.16 -6.60 27.12
N THR A 66 -28.42 -6.10 28.11
CA THR A 66 -27.03 -5.68 27.93
C THR A 66 -26.06 -6.87 27.93
N LEU A 67 -24.98 -6.77 27.16
CA LEU A 67 -23.88 -7.74 27.17
C LEU A 67 -22.65 -7.12 27.83
N GLY A 68 -22.03 -7.82 28.79
CA GLY A 68 -20.70 -7.45 29.28
C GLY A 68 -19.63 -7.67 28.21
N ASP A 69 -18.45 -7.07 28.38
CA ASP A 69 -17.40 -7.08 27.35
C ASP A 69 -16.94 -8.49 26.99
N ALA A 70 -16.69 -9.36 27.99
CA ALA A 70 -16.30 -10.75 27.74
C ALA A 70 -17.38 -11.56 26.97
N ASP A 71 -18.66 -11.32 27.25
CA ASP A 71 -19.76 -11.98 26.55
C ASP A 71 -19.96 -11.45 25.13
N ALA A 72 -19.70 -10.16 24.94
CA ALA A 72 -19.71 -9.50 23.64
C ALA A 72 -18.56 -10.02 22.76
N ASP A 73 -17.35 -10.12 23.30
CA ASP A 73 -16.18 -10.68 22.62
C ASP A 73 -16.45 -12.13 22.20
N ALA A 74 -16.99 -12.96 23.11
CA ALA A 74 -17.39 -14.32 22.77
C ALA A 74 -18.51 -14.37 21.71
N ALA A 75 -19.42 -13.38 21.70
CA ALA A 75 -20.44 -13.28 20.67
C ALA A 75 -19.86 -12.85 19.31
N TYR A 76 -18.90 -11.93 19.29
CA TYR A 76 -18.18 -11.55 18.08
C TYR A 76 -17.37 -12.71 17.52
N GLU A 77 -16.65 -13.46 18.35
CA GLU A 77 -15.90 -14.64 17.92
C GLU A 77 -16.79 -15.67 17.21
N ARG A 78 -17.98 -15.97 17.79
CA ARG A 78 -18.97 -16.85 17.15
C ARG A 78 -19.51 -16.30 15.82
N LEU A 79 -19.66 -14.97 15.71
CA LEU A 79 -20.08 -14.35 14.46
C LEU A 79 -18.96 -14.39 13.41
N HIS A 80 -17.70 -14.20 13.82
CA HIS A 80 -16.53 -14.33 12.95
C HIS A 80 -16.45 -15.74 12.38
N GLU A 81 -16.52 -16.78 13.21
CA GLU A 81 -16.51 -18.19 12.78
C GLU A 81 -17.66 -18.51 11.81
N ARG A 82 -18.86 -18.00 12.10
CA ARG A 82 -20.06 -18.27 11.29
C ARG A 82 -20.02 -17.61 9.91
N HIS A 83 -19.49 -16.40 9.83
CA HIS A 83 -19.65 -15.55 8.64
C HIS A 83 -18.37 -15.39 7.83
N ALA A 84 -17.19 -15.67 8.38
CA ALA A 84 -15.91 -15.48 7.68
C ALA A 84 -15.88 -16.18 6.31
N LEU A 85 -16.28 -17.46 6.25
CA LEU A 85 -16.31 -18.20 4.97
C LEU A 85 -17.40 -17.71 4.01
N LYS A 86 -18.54 -17.22 4.52
CA LYS A 86 -19.59 -16.65 3.65
C LYS A 86 -19.14 -15.34 3.02
N VAL A 87 -18.44 -14.51 3.80
CA VAL A 87 -17.85 -13.25 3.31
C VAL A 87 -16.71 -13.56 2.33
N ARG A 88 -15.89 -14.58 2.60
CA ARG A 88 -14.90 -15.08 1.64
C ARG A 88 -15.57 -15.41 0.31
N ASP A 89 -16.57 -16.28 0.31
CA ASP A 89 -17.23 -16.73 -0.92
C ASP A 89 -17.82 -15.54 -1.69
N LEU A 90 -18.50 -14.62 -1.00
CA LEU A 90 -19.00 -13.38 -1.59
C LEU A 90 -17.87 -12.55 -2.25
N VAL A 91 -16.74 -12.37 -1.57
CA VAL A 91 -15.60 -11.61 -2.08
C VAL A 91 -14.97 -12.27 -3.31
N PHE A 92 -14.83 -13.61 -3.29
CA PHE A 92 -14.29 -14.39 -4.41
C PHE A 92 -15.23 -14.43 -5.62
N ASP A 93 -16.54 -14.45 -5.38
CA ASP A 93 -17.56 -14.42 -6.44
C ASP A 93 -17.65 -13.03 -7.07
N MET A 94 -17.64 -11.98 -6.26
CA MET A 94 -17.75 -10.62 -6.77
C MET A 94 -16.46 -10.17 -7.46
N ARG A 95 -15.27 -10.58 -7.02
CA ARG A 95 -13.99 -10.15 -7.63
C ARG A 95 -13.83 -8.62 -7.69
N GLY A 96 -12.96 -8.11 -8.56
CA GLY A 96 -12.71 -6.68 -8.74
C GLY A 96 -12.35 -5.96 -7.44
N PHE A 97 -13.10 -4.90 -7.11
CA PHE A 97 -12.82 -4.05 -5.95
C PHE A 97 -12.82 -4.81 -4.62
N TYR A 98 -13.74 -5.76 -4.43
CA TYR A 98 -13.86 -6.51 -3.18
C TYR A 98 -12.64 -7.42 -2.95
N PHE A 99 -12.20 -8.11 -3.99
CA PHE A 99 -11.01 -8.97 -3.92
C PHE A 99 -9.73 -8.17 -3.69
N LYS A 100 -9.60 -6.99 -4.32
CA LYS A 100 -8.46 -6.08 -4.07
C LYS A 100 -8.44 -5.55 -2.63
N ASN A 101 -9.61 -5.26 -2.04
CA ASN A 101 -9.66 -4.89 -0.62
C ASN A 101 -9.22 -6.06 0.29
N ALA A 102 -9.61 -7.30 -0.01
CA ALA A 102 -9.13 -8.46 0.75
C ALA A 102 -7.60 -8.61 0.66
N GLN A 103 -7.00 -8.35 -0.51
CA GLN A 103 -5.54 -8.31 -0.67
C GLN A 103 -4.91 -7.22 0.19
N LEU A 104 -5.46 -6.01 0.22
CA LEU A 104 -4.96 -4.94 1.08
C LEU A 104 -5.02 -5.32 2.56
N LEU A 105 -6.16 -5.88 3.00
CA LEU A 105 -6.37 -6.31 4.38
C LEU A 105 -5.43 -7.46 4.78
N SER A 106 -4.94 -8.25 3.83
CA SER A 106 -3.97 -9.33 4.09
C SER A 106 -2.55 -8.86 4.40
N THR A 107 -2.23 -7.57 4.17
CA THR A 107 -0.88 -7.03 4.40
C THR A 107 -0.55 -6.76 5.87
N ARG A 108 -1.57 -6.75 6.73
CA ARG A 108 -1.46 -6.43 8.15
C ARG A 108 -2.38 -7.34 8.96
N ASP A 109 -1.79 -8.02 9.93
CA ASP A 109 -2.51 -9.00 10.76
C ASP A 109 -3.53 -8.35 11.72
N ASP A 110 -3.50 -7.03 11.89
CA ASP A 110 -4.34 -6.27 12.83
C ASP A 110 -5.55 -5.57 12.19
N PHE A 111 -5.76 -5.69 10.88
CA PHE A 111 -6.89 -5.04 10.21
C PHE A 111 -8.22 -5.78 10.31
N VAL A 112 -8.18 -7.11 10.40
CA VAL A 112 -9.37 -7.97 10.43
C VAL A 112 -9.20 -9.10 11.44
N PRO A 113 -10.30 -9.62 12.01
CA PRO A 113 -10.23 -10.78 12.91
C PRO A 113 -9.54 -11.99 12.26
N ARG A 114 -8.91 -12.84 13.06
CA ARG A 114 -8.09 -13.98 12.60
C ARG A 114 -8.81 -14.84 11.55
N GLN A 115 -10.09 -15.13 11.74
CA GLN A 115 -10.91 -15.95 10.86
C GLN A 115 -11.04 -15.34 9.46
N TYR A 116 -11.05 -14.00 9.35
CA TYR A 116 -11.05 -13.30 8.08
C TYR A 116 -9.64 -13.23 7.48
N LEU A 117 -8.66 -12.94 8.32
CA LEU A 117 -7.25 -12.84 7.91
C LEU A 117 -6.74 -14.13 7.25
N GLU A 118 -7.11 -15.29 7.77
CA GLU A 118 -6.71 -16.60 7.25
C GLU A 118 -7.03 -16.76 5.75
N TRP A 119 -8.24 -16.39 5.33
CA TRP A 119 -8.60 -16.48 3.91
C TRP A 119 -8.15 -15.26 3.11
N CYS A 120 -8.06 -14.06 3.71
CA CYS A 120 -7.49 -12.90 3.04
C CYS A 120 -6.04 -13.17 2.58
N LYS A 121 -5.24 -13.90 3.37
CA LYS A 121 -3.88 -14.30 2.98
C LYS A 121 -3.85 -15.14 1.71
N LEU A 122 -4.86 -15.97 1.46
CA LEU A 122 -4.97 -16.78 0.23
C LEU A 122 -5.15 -15.91 -1.03
N THR A 123 -5.65 -14.68 -0.90
CA THR A 123 -5.85 -13.76 -2.04
C THR A 123 -4.55 -13.21 -2.63
N GLN A 124 -3.41 -13.35 -1.92
CA GLN A 124 -2.09 -12.92 -2.40
C GLN A 124 -1.51 -13.88 -3.45
N ASP A 125 -1.80 -15.18 -3.35
CA ASP A 125 -1.17 -16.23 -4.14
C ASP A 125 -1.98 -16.64 -5.38
N GLN A 126 -3.28 -16.32 -5.41
CA GLN A 126 -4.21 -16.80 -6.45
C GLN A 126 -5.22 -15.72 -6.87
N ALA A 127 -4.75 -14.66 -7.52
CA ALA A 127 -5.68 -13.74 -8.19
C ALA A 127 -6.27 -14.45 -9.42
N PRO A 128 -7.58 -14.73 -9.46
CA PRO A 128 -8.19 -15.40 -10.61
C PRO A 128 -8.10 -14.50 -11.84
N THR A 129 -7.73 -15.07 -12.98
CA THR A 129 -7.75 -14.37 -14.27
C THR A 129 -9.20 -14.07 -14.68
N GLU A 130 -9.56 -12.78 -14.81
CA GLU A 130 -10.89 -12.37 -15.32
C GLU A 130 -11.02 -12.56 -16.83
N MET A 131 -9.90 -12.69 -17.55
CA MET A 131 -9.89 -12.93 -19.00
C MET A 131 -9.65 -14.40 -19.32
N ALA A 132 -10.36 -14.90 -20.32
CA ALA A 132 -10.18 -16.24 -20.87
C ALA A 132 -8.81 -16.38 -21.58
N PRO A 133 -8.28 -17.60 -21.75
CA PRO A 133 -7.09 -17.84 -22.57
C PRO A 133 -7.23 -17.19 -23.96
N GLY A 134 -6.18 -16.51 -24.41
CA GLY A 134 -6.08 -15.77 -25.68
C GLY A 134 -6.80 -14.42 -25.70
N GLN A 135 -7.67 -14.12 -24.72
CA GLN A 135 -8.47 -12.90 -24.73
C GLN A 135 -7.61 -11.64 -24.53
N ALA A 136 -6.59 -11.70 -23.67
CA ALA A 136 -5.69 -10.57 -23.44
C ALA A 136 -4.90 -10.20 -24.71
N GLU A 137 -4.39 -11.20 -25.44
CA GLU A 137 -3.70 -10.98 -26.71
C GLU A 137 -4.63 -10.35 -27.76
N ALA A 138 -5.85 -10.89 -27.88
CA ALA A 138 -6.85 -10.40 -28.82
C ALA A 138 -7.20 -8.93 -28.55
N ILE A 139 -7.41 -8.55 -27.28
CA ILE A 139 -7.66 -7.17 -26.88
C ILE A 139 -6.46 -6.28 -27.21
N ALA A 140 -5.24 -6.72 -26.84
CA ALA A 140 -4.03 -5.94 -27.09
C ALA A 140 -3.82 -5.68 -28.58
N ARG A 141 -3.94 -6.71 -29.43
CA ARG A 141 -3.79 -6.58 -30.88
C ARG A 141 -4.89 -5.71 -31.50
N ALA A 142 -6.15 -5.89 -31.08
CA ALA A 142 -7.25 -5.06 -31.57
C ALA A 142 -7.05 -3.58 -31.24
N LYS A 143 -6.71 -3.26 -29.99
CA LYS A 143 -6.49 -1.87 -29.55
C LYS A 143 -5.28 -1.23 -30.19
N LEU A 144 -4.21 -1.99 -30.41
CA LEU A 144 -3.06 -1.49 -31.15
C LEU A 144 -3.36 -1.32 -32.63
N ALA A 145 -4.15 -2.20 -33.26
CA ALA A 145 -4.59 -2.03 -34.64
C ALA A 145 -5.45 -0.76 -34.81
N GLU A 146 -6.40 -0.50 -33.90
CA GLU A 146 -7.18 0.75 -33.84
C GLU A 146 -6.27 1.98 -33.74
N ALA A 147 -5.15 1.88 -33.02
CA ALA A 147 -4.14 2.92 -32.89
C ALA A 147 -3.14 2.99 -34.06
N GLY A 148 -3.31 2.21 -35.13
CA GLY A 148 -2.43 2.19 -36.31
C GLY A 148 -1.21 1.28 -36.20
N HIS A 149 -1.22 0.32 -35.28
CA HIS A 149 -0.12 -0.58 -34.96
C HIS A 149 -0.52 -2.07 -34.94
N PRO A 150 -1.09 -2.63 -36.02
CA PRO A 150 -1.61 -4.01 -36.06
C PRO A 150 -0.53 -5.09 -35.82
N ASP A 151 0.69 -4.85 -36.30
CA ASP A 151 1.82 -5.79 -36.21
C ASP A 151 2.81 -5.42 -35.10
N ALA A 152 2.31 -4.98 -33.94
CA ALA A 152 3.14 -4.54 -32.83
C ALA A 152 4.01 -5.66 -32.23
N PHE A 153 3.50 -6.89 -32.19
CA PHE A 153 4.12 -8.04 -31.53
C PHE A 153 4.53 -9.13 -32.52
N GLU A 154 5.79 -9.56 -32.42
CA GLU A 154 6.36 -10.73 -33.11
C GLU A 154 6.07 -12.03 -32.34
N TRP A 155 6.04 -11.96 -31.01
CA TRP A 155 5.77 -13.09 -30.14
C TRP A 155 5.01 -12.65 -28.89
N TRP A 156 4.20 -13.55 -28.33
CA TRP A 156 3.36 -13.34 -27.15
C TRP A 156 3.42 -14.59 -26.26
N GLU A 157 3.61 -14.39 -24.95
CA GLU A 157 3.50 -15.44 -23.94
C GLU A 157 2.03 -15.58 -23.53
N GLU A 158 1.45 -16.75 -23.83
CA GLU A 158 0.05 -17.03 -23.50
C GLU A 158 -0.17 -17.05 -21.98
N GLU A 159 0.79 -17.59 -21.23
CA GLU A 159 0.71 -17.60 -19.76
C GLU A 159 1.00 -16.19 -19.19
N PRO A 160 0.08 -15.61 -18.40
CA PRO A 160 0.31 -14.30 -17.82
C PRO A 160 1.46 -14.37 -16.80
N CYS A 161 2.43 -13.45 -16.91
CA CYS A 161 3.50 -13.34 -15.92
C CYS A 161 3.05 -12.62 -14.63
N GLY A 162 1.85 -12.05 -14.62
CA GLY A 162 1.23 -11.45 -13.45
C GLY A 162 -0.22 -11.03 -13.68
N VAL A 163 -0.95 -10.87 -12.58
CA VAL A 163 -2.29 -10.28 -12.57
C VAL A 163 -2.16 -8.87 -11.97
N ALA A 164 -2.61 -7.87 -12.71
CA ALA A 164 -2.68 -6.48 -12.24
C ALA A 164 -4.05 -6.21 -11.61
N SER A 165 -4.19 -5.06 -10.94
CA SER A 165 -5.43 -4.66 -10.24
C SER A 165 -6.68 -4.66 -11.12
N ILE A 166 -6.54 -4.34 -12.40
CA ILE A 166 -7.65 -4.17 -13.35
C ILE A 166 -7.45 -4.97 -14.66
N GLY A 167 -6.52 -5.92 -14.68
CA GLY A 167 -6.10 -6.56 -15.92
C GLY A 167 -5.06 -7.67 -15.78
N GLN A 168 -4.54 -8.15 -16.91
CA GLN A 168 -3.47 -9.16 -16.96
C GLN A 168 -2.19 -8.57 -17.53
N VAL A 169 -1.07 -9.21 -17.19
CA VAL A 169 0.27 -8.79 -17.58
C VAL A 169 0.96 -9.94 -18.29
N HIS A 170 1.32 -9.75 -19.56
CA HIS A 170 1.94 -10.76 -20.40
C HIS A 170 3.32 -10.33 -20.85
N ARG A 171 4.20 -11.31 -21.09
CA ARG A 171 5.45 -11.07 -21.80
C ARG A 171 5.19 -11.11 -23.29
N ALA A 172 5.86 -10.24 -24.03
CA ALA A 172 5.79 -10.24 -25.48
C ALA A 172 7.13 -9.78 -26.06
N ARG A 173 7.35 -10.06 -27.34
CA ARG A 173 8.45 -9.49 -28.12
C ARG A 173 7.88 -8.55 -29.15
N LEU A 174 8.39 -7.33 -29.17
CA LEU A 174 8.00 -6.36 -30.18
C LEU A 174 8.51 -6.77 -31.56
N ALA A 175 7.77 -6.42 -32.61
CA ALA A 175 8.23 -6.59 -33.98
C ALA A 175 9.52 -5.80 -34.25
N ARG A 176 10.33 -6.25 -35.21
CA ARG A 176 11.62 -5.62 -35.57
C ARG A 176 11.52 -4.12 -35.85
N ARG A 177 10.41 -3.65 -36.43
CA ARG A 177 10.17 -2.21 -36.68
C ARG A 177 10.11 -1.36 -35.40
N TYR A 178 9.89 -2.01 -34.26
CA TYR A 178 9.88 -1.44 -32.92
C TYR A 178 11.10 -1.85 -32.08
N GLY A 179 12.14 -2.38 -32.73
CA GLY A 179 13.43 -2.71 -32.11
C GLY A 179 13.59 -4.16 -31.64
N GLY A 180 12.59 -5.04 -31.82
CA GLY A 180 12.75 -6.47 -31.50
C GLY A 180 12.91 -6.80 -30.02
N LYS A 181 12.63 -5.85 -29.13
CA LYS A 181 12.90 -5.97 -27.69
C LYS A 181 11.80 -6.76 -26.96
N ASP A 182 12.20 -7.44 -25.89
CA ASP A 182 11.28 -8.08 -24.95
C ASP A 182 10.59 -7.00 -24.09
N VAL A 183 9.27 -7.10 -24.00
CA VAL A 183 8.40 -6.16 -23.30
C VAL A 183 7.41 -6.89 -22.41
N VAL A 184 6.84 -6.13 -21.50
CA VAL A 184 5.68 -6.51 -20.72
C VAL A 184 4.48 -5.69 -21.20
N VAL A 185 3.35 -6.37 -21.38
CA VAL A 185 2.10 -5.79 -21.86
C VAL A 185 1.04 -5.95 -20.77
N LYS A 186 0.59 -4.84 -20.18
CA LYS A 186 -0.59 -4.83 -19.30
C LYS A 186 -1.83 -4.59 -20.15
N VAL A 187 -2.85 -5.43 -19.99
CA VAL A 187 -4.12 -5.37 -20.73
C VAL A 187 -5.27 -5.28 -19.73
N GLN A 188 -6.09 -4.24 -19.84
CA GLN A 188 -7.28 -4.09 -18.98
C GLN A 188 -8.33 -5.15 -19.30
N ALA A 189 -8.98 -5.65 -18.25
CA ALA A 189 -10.11 -6.56 -18.41
C ALA A 189 -11.34 -5.82 -19.01
N PRO A 190 -12.10 -6.44 -19.94
CA PRO A 190 -13.25 -5.80 -20.55
C PRO A 190 -14.31 -5.35 -19.54
N GLY A 191 -14.71 -4.08 -19.61
CA GLY A 191 -15.77 -3.52 -18.77
C GLY A 191 -15.41 -3.30 -17.30
N ILE A 192 -14.14 -3.48 -16.91
CA ILE A 192 -13.69 -3.41 -15.51
C ILE A 192 -14.00 -2.07 -14.84
N GLU A 193 -13.88 -0.95 -15.57
CA GLU A 193 -14.17 0.38 -15.03
C GLU A 193 -15.64 0.54 -14.61
N ARG A 194 -16.57 0.03 -15.41
CA ARG A 194 -18.01 0.12 -15.08
C ARG A 194 -18.34 -0.72 -13.86
N LYS A 195 -17.79 -1.95 -13.78
CA LYS A 195 -17.95 -2.85 -12.63
C LYS A 195 -17.42 -2.17 -11.36
N PHE A 196 -16.21 -1.64 -11.45
CA PHE A 196 -15.55 -0.97 -10.34
C PHE A 196 -16.35 0.22 -9.80
N ARG A 197 -16.80 1.13 -10.68
CA ARG A 197 -17.60 2.30 -10.27
C ARG A 197 -18.88 1.92 -9.54
N SER A 198 -19.53 0.83 -9.94
CA SER A 198 -20.71 0.34 -9.24
C SER A 198 -20.34 -0.22 -7.86
N ASP A 199 -19.30 -1.05 -7.79
CA ASP A 199 -18.88 -1.72 -6.56
C ASP A 199 -18.43 -0.72 -5.49
N ILE A 200 -17.61 0.27 -5.86
CA ILE A 200 -17.10 1.25 -4.90
C ILE A 200 -18.23 2.10 -4.32
N ARG A 201 -19.23 2.45 -5.13
CA ARG A 201 -20.40 3.18 -4.68
C ARG A 201 -21.21 2.35 -3.69
N THR A 202 -21.43 1.07 -3.97
CA THR A 202 -22.06 0.14 -3.04
C THR A 202 -21.30 0.05 -1.72
N CYS A 203 -19.98 -0.04 -1.76
CA CYS A 203 -19.14 -0.02 -0.55
C CYS A 203 -19.27 1.29 0.24
N ILE A 204 -19.23 2.45 -0.43
CA ILE A 204 -19.39 3.76 0.20
C ILE A 204 -20.76 3.85 0.88
N ASP A 205 -21.83 3.43 0.20
CA ASP A 205 -23.19 3.44 0.76
C ASP A 205 -23.32 2.49 1.96
N PHE A 206 -22.64 1.34 1.93
CA PHE A 206 -22.56 0.44 3.08
C PHE A 206 -21.78 1.06 4.24
N CYS A 207 -20.65 1.70 3.98
CA CYS A 207 -19.87 2.39 5.01
C CYS A 207 -20.62 3.57 5.61
N ARG A 208 -21.42 4.31 4.84
CA ARG A 208 -22.32 5.36 5.39
C ARG A 208 -23.29 4.81 6.42
N LEU A 209 -23.71 3.55 6.29
CA LEU A 209 -24.57 2.87 7.26
C LEU A 209 -23.78 2.28 8.44
N ALA A 210 -22.70 1.58 8.14
CA ALA A 210 -22.01 0.72 9.11
C ALA A 210 -20.87 1.41 9.85
N MET A 211 -20.09 2.24 9.15
CA MET A 211 -18.86 2.87 9.63
C MET A 211 -18.65 4.23 8.92
N PRO A 212 -19.45 5.26 9.25
CA PRO A 212 -19.42 6.55 8.55
C PRO A 212 -18.04 7.21 8.53
N GLN A 213 -17.22 6.96 9.56
CA GLN A 213 -15.86 7.48 9.68
C GLN A 213 -14.91 7.00 8.56
N HIS A 214 -15.20 5.88 7.90
CA HIS A 214 -14.39 5.38 6.79
C HIS A 214 -14.82 5.91 5.42
N VAL A 215 -15.91 6.67 5.34
CA VAL A 215 -16.41 7.23 4.08
C VAL A 215 -15.42 8.20 3.44
N PRO A 216 -14.86 9.21 4.14
CA PRO A 216 -13.93 10.14 3.49
C PRO A 216 -12.66 9.45 2.94
N PRO A 217 -12.01 8.50 3.66
CA PRO A 217 -10.96 7.69 3.07
C PRO A 217 -11.38 6.88 1.83
N LEU A 218 -12.58 6.30 1.83
CA LEU A 218 -13.10 5.53 0.69
C LEU A 218 -13.41 6.39 -0.54
N GLU A 219 -13.97 7.59 -0.35
CA GLU A 219 -14.22 8.56 -1.43
C GLU A 219 -12.90 9.10 -2.02
N GLU A 220 -11.84 9.19 -1.20
CA GLU A 220 -10.50 9.44 -1.72
C GLU A 220 -9.97 8.24 -2.51
N ILE A 221 -10.10 7.01 -2.00
CA ILE A 221 -9.74 5.79 -2.73
C ILE A 221 -10.44 5.74 -4.09
N GLU A 222 -11.73 6.06 -4.16
CA GLU A 222 -12.49 6.14 -5.41
C GLU A 222 -11.85 7.09 -6.41
N ARG A 223 -11.58 8.34 -5.99
CA ARG A 223 -10.95 9.34 -6.84
C ARG A 223 -9.59 8.89 -7.35
N GLN A 224 -8.82 8.19 -6.52
CA GLN A 224 -7.51 7.67 -6.89
C GLN A 224 -7.61 6.51 -7.87
N PHE A 225 -8.49 5.56 -7.64
CA PHE A 225 -8.68 4.41 -8.53
C PHE A 225 -9.23 4.77 -9.90
N LEU A 226 -10.05 5.82 -10.00
CA LEU A 226 -10.52 6.30 -11.31
C LEU A 226 -9.37 6.71 -12.23
N THR A 227 -8.20 7.05 -11.67
CA THR A 227 -6.99 7.34 -12.45
C THR A 227 -6.27 6.09 -12.96
N GLU A 228 -6.57 4.89 -12.43
CA GLU A 228 -5.97 3.61 -12.88
C GLU A 228 -6.55 3.12 -14.24
N PHE A 229 -7.72 3.62 -14.68
CA PHE A 229 -8.37 3.12 -15.90
C PHE A 229 -7.86 3.73 -17.22
N ASP A 230 -6.84 4.57 -17.19
CA ASP A 230 -6.20 5.08 -18.40
C ASP A 230 -4.69 4.84 -18.38
N TYR A 231 -4.26 3.76 -19.05
CA TYR A 231 -2.85 3.39 -19.14
C TYR A 231 -1.98 4.40 -19.89
N ARG A 232 -2.56 5.38 -20.60
CA ARG A 232 -1.78 6.50 -21.17
C ARG A 232 -1.27 7.43 -20.07
N GLU A 233 -2.05 7.63 -19.01
CA GLU A 233 -1.63 8.42 -17.86
C GLU A 233 -0.58 7.66 -17.04
N GLU A 234 -0.74 6.35 -16.83
CA GLU A 234 0.30 5.51 -16.22
C GLU A 234 1.61 5.56 -17.04
N ALA A 235 1.55 5.47 -18.38
CA ALA A 235 2.74 5.59 -19.23
C ALA A 235 3.44 6.95 -19.07
N LYS A 236 2.67 8.06 -18.98
CA LYS A 236 3.23 9.40 -18.72
C LYS A 236 3.90 9.48 -17.36
N ASN A 237 3.23 8.96 -16.33
CA ASN A 237 3.73 8.92 -14.95
C ASN A 237 5.03 8.11 -14.87
N LEU A 238 5.05 6.92 -15.49
CA LEU A 238 6.21 6.04 -15.55
C LEU A 238 7.41 6.73 -16.22
N GLU A 239 7.20 7.40 -17.36
CA GLU A 239 8.26 8.15 -18.04
C GLU A 239 8.78 9.32 -17.21
N GLU A 240 7.88 10.09 -16.58
CA GLU A 240 8.26 11.23 -15.76
C GLU A 240 9.08 10.81 -14.53
N VAL A 241 8.61 9.79 -13.80
CA VAL A 241 9.34 9.30 -12.63
C VAL A 241 10.65 8.64 -13.03
N ARG A 242 10.68 7.84 -14.11
CA ARG A 242 11.92 7.27 -14.65
C ARG A 242 12.95 8.37 -14.95
N ARG A 243 12.55 9.44 -15.62
CA ARG A 243 13.43 10.58 -15.95
C ARG A 243 13.98 11.26 -14.70
N ASN A 244 13.19 11.36 -13.64
CA ASN A 244 13.58 11.99 -12.39
C ASN A 244 14.54 11.10 -11.56
N VAL A 245 14.20 9.81 -11.42
CA VAL A 245 14.85 8.88 -10.48
C VAL A 245 16.10 8.22 -11.07
N MET A 246 16.06 7.80 -12.33
CA MET A 246 17.15 6.99 -12.92
C MET A 246 18.53 7.67 -12.92
N PRO A 247 18.68 9.00 -13.13
CA PRO A 247 19.98 9.65 -13.09
C PRO A 247 20.75 9.42 -11.78
N ARG A 248 20.04 9.36 -10.64
CA ARG A 248 20.64 9.15 -9.32
C ARG A 248 20.67 7.68 -8.91
N TRP A 249 19.65 6.90 -9.29
CA TRP A 249 19.40 5.59 -8.70
C TRP A 249 19.65 4.38 -9.61
N SER A 250 20.03 4.57 -10.87
CA SER A 250 20.26 3.49 -11.87
C SER A 250 21.13 2.30 -11.40
N LYS A 251 22.07 2.53 -10.48
CA LYS A 251 22.93 1.47 -9.90
C LYS A 251 22.20 0.55 -8.91
N LYS A 252 21.06 0.98 -8.37
CA LYS A 252 20.31 0.28 -7.33
C LYS A 252 18.88 -0.08 -7.76
N VAL A 253 18.28 0.71 -8.64
CA VAL A 253 16.91 0.49 -9.12
C VAL A 253 16.84 0.54 -10.64
N GLU A 254 15.78 -0.07 -11.17
CA GLU A 254 15.37 0.02 -12.57
C GLU A 254 13.86 0.29 -12.62
N ILE A 255 13.47 1.28 -13.42
CA ILE A 255 12.05 1.62 -13.69
C ILE A 255 11.82 1.37 -15.18
N PRO A 256 10.87 0.55 -15.63
CA PRO A 256 10.77 0.21 -17.05
C PRO A 256 10.46 1.44 -17.91
N ALA A 257 11.01 1.52 -19.13
CA ALA A 257 10.61 2.59 -20.05
C ALA A 257 9.29 2.21 -20.75
N PRO A 258 8.29 3.10 -20.81
CA PRO A 258 7.09 2.87 -21.59
C PRO A 258 7.41 2.98 -23.08
N VAL A 259 6.81 2.12 -23.89
CA VAL A 259 6.82 2.23 -25.36
C VAL A 259 5.64 3.10 -25.77
N ARG A 260 5.76 4.41 -25.55
CA ARG A 260 4.63 5.36 -25.58
C ARG A 260 3.70 5.25 -26.79
N GLN A 261 4.25 5.02 -27.97
CA GLN A 261 3.48 4.88 -29.21
C GLN A 261 2.57 3.63 -29.23
N LEU A 262 2.88 2.63 -28.40
CA LEU A 262 2.10 1.40 -28.24
C LEU A 262 1.23 1.40 -26.97
N CYS A 263 1.05 2.56 -26.32
CA CYS A 263 0.19 2.68 -25.14
C CYS A 263 -1.17 3.28 -25.52
N THR A 264 -2.25 2.56 -25.22
CA THR A 264 -3.64 3.02 -25.36
C THR A 264 -4.27 3.17 -23.98
N ARG A 265 -5.58 3.49 -23.93
CA ARG A 265 -6.30 3.54 -22.65
C ARG A 265 -6.28 2.18 -21.96
N GLU A 266 -6.44 1.09 -22.71
CA GLU A 266 -6.56 -0.28 -22.21
C GLU A 266 -5.28 -1.12 -22.30
N VAL A 267 -4.24 -0.64 -22.99
CA VAL A 267 -2.98 -1.37 -23.19
C VAL A 267 -1.78 -0.52 -22.77
N LEU A 268 -0.97 -1.03 -21.84
CA LEU A 268 0.33 -0.46 -21.46
C LEU A 268 1.45 -1.37 -21.95
N VAL A 269 2.34 -0.86 -22.79
CA VAL A 269 3.54 -1.59 -23.22
C VAL A 269 4.77 -0.93 -22.61
N MET A 270 5.60 -1.71 -21.91
CA MET A 270 6.82 -1.22 -21.26
C MET A 270 7.95 -2.25 -21.32
N ASP A 271 9.19 -1.80 -21.11
CA ASP A 271 10.35 -2.69 -21.07
C ASP A 271 10.17 -3.83 -20.07
N ALA A 272 10.56 -5.04 -20.45
CA ALA A 272 10.57 -6.17 -19.53
C ALA A 272 11.74 -6.04 -18.54
N ILE A 273 11.42 -5.98 -17.24
CA ILE A 273 12.44 -6.07 -16.18
C ILE A 273 12.58 -7.53 -15.73
N PRO A 274 13.79 -8.11 -15.79
CA PRO A 274 14.02 -9.45 -15.27
C PRO A 274 14.00 -9.43 -13.74
N GLY A 275 13.19 -10.29 -13.14
CA GLY A 275 13.15 -10.43 -11.69
C GLY A 275 11.99 -11.28 -11.21
N VAL A 276 12.01 -11.55 -9.91
CA VAL A 276 10.91 -12.20 -9.17
C VAL A 276 10.33 -11.20 -8.18
N LYS A 277 9.10 -11.39 -7.70
CA LYS A 277 8.54 -10.52 -6.66
C LYS A 277 9.48 -10.43 -5.45
N LEU A 278 9.60 -9.24 -4.87
CA LEU A 278 10.61 -8.94 -3.86
C LEU A 278 10.62 -9.94 -2.68
N VAL A 279 9.44 -10.19 -2.11
CA VAL A 279 9.29 -11.08 -0.94
C VAL A 279 9.71 -12.51 -1.28
N ASP A 280 9.25 -13.02 -2.42
CA ASP A 280 9.58 -14.37 -2.90
C ASP A 280 11.08 -14.51 -3.20
N GLY A 281 11.65 -13.50 -3.85
CA GLY A 281 13.08 -13.47 -4.17
C GLY A 281 13.98 -13.43 -2.94
N ILE A 282 13.60 -12.66 -1.92
CA ILE A 282 14.33 -12.62 -0.65
C ILE A 282 14.24 -13.98 0.04
N ARG A 283 13.04 -14.57 0.16
CA ARG A 283 12.84 -15.90 0.75
C ARG A 283 13.61 -16.99 0.01
N ALA A 284 13.62 -16.98 -1.31
CA ALA A 284 14.38 -17.92 -2.12
C ALA A 284 15.89 -17.82 -1.82
N ARG A 285 16.45 -16.60 -1.80
CA ARG A 285 17.87 -16.39 -1.49
C ARG A 285 18.24 -16.77 -0.05
N PHE A 286 17.33 -16.59 0.91
CA PHE A 286 17.52 -17.09 2.27
C PHE A 286 17.62 -18.63 2.30
N ARG A 287 16.72 -19.33 1.60
CA ARG A 287 16.76 -20.80 1.49
C ARG A 287 18.06 -21.29 0.84
N GLU A 288 18.51 -20.63 -0.22
CA GLU A 288 19.79 -20.94 -0.87
C GLU A 288 20.99 -20.73 0.07
N LEU A 289 20.99 -19.63 0.83
CA LEU A 289 22.05 -19.35 1.80
C LEU A 289 22.06 -20.36 2.94
N ALA A 290 20.90 -20.71 3.49
CA ALA A 290 20.75 -21.71 4.54
C ALA A 290 21.25 -23.08 4.07
N ALA A 291 20.86 -23.51 2.87
CA ALA A 291 21.36 -24.73 2.23
C ALA A 291 22.90 -24.70 2.07
N SER A 292 23.47 -23.56 1.64
CA SER A 292 24.93 -23.42 1.48
C SER A 292 25.71 -23.48 2.80
N ARG A 293 25.04 -23.20 3.93
CA ARG A 293 25.64 -23.21 5.28
C ARG A 293 25.32 -24.49 6.07
N GLY A 294 24.51 -25.40 5.51
CA GLY A 294 24.04 -26.59 6.20
C GLY A 294 23.13 -26.29 7.39
N VAL A 295 22.44 -25.15 7.37
CA VAL A 295 21.49 -24.73 8.42
C VAL A 295 20.07 -24.90 7.89
N ASP A 296 19.14 -25.32 8.74
CA ASP A 296 17.73 -25.40 8.40
C ASP A 296 17.17 -24.00 8.08
N PRO A 297 16.56 -23.78 6.90
CA PRO A 297 15.96 -22.49 6.53
C PRO A 297 14.90 -22.00 7.52
N GLU A 298 14.09 -22.90 8.09
CA GLU A 298 13.02 -22.53 9.03
C GLU A 298 13.61 -22.08 10.38
N GLU A 299 14.65 -22.75 10.85
CA GLU A 299 15.38 -22.34 12.04
C GLU A 299 16.10 -21.00 11.86
N LEU A 300 16.68 -20.74 10.69
CA LEU A 300 17.29 -19.44 10.38
C LEU A 300 16.24 -18.31 10.36
N GLU A 301 15.08 -18.58 9.76
CA GLU A 301 13.96 -17.64 9.70
C GLU A 301 13.36 -17.41 11.10
N ARG A 302 13.25 -18.44 11.94
CA ARG A 302 12.83 -18.34 13.35
C ARG A 302 13.82 -17.54 14.19
N VAL A 303 15.10 -17.84 14.11
CA VAL A 303 16.16 -17.09 14.84
C VAL A 303 16.18 -15.62 14.40
N GLN A 304 15.91 -15.35 13.13
CA GLN A 304 15.78 -13.99 12.62
C GLN A 304 14.48 -13.33 13.08
N LYS A 305 13.34 -14.04 13.08
CA LYS A 305 12.06 -13.58 13.66
C LYS A 305 12.20 -13.24 15.14
N GLU A 306 12.84 -14.08 15.94
CA GLU A 306 13.08 -13.87 17.38
C GLU A 306 14.01 -12.68 17.65
N LYS A 307 15.13 -12.58 16.90
CA LYS A 307 16.05 -11.44 17.01
C LYS A 307 15.41 -10.11 16.63
N ILE A 308 14.50 -10.13 15.66
CA ILE A 308 13.83 -8.92 15.18
C ILE A 308 12.62 -8.57 16.08
N ALA A 309 11.89 -9.56 16.60
CA ALA A 309 10.79 -9.36 17.57
C ALA A 309 11.29 -8.80 18.91
N GLY A 310 12.53 -9.09 19.31
CA GLY A 310 13.19 -8.51 20.48
C GLY A 310 13.46 -7.00 20.39
N GLY A 311 13.09 -6.33 19.29
CA GLY A 311 13.26 -4.88 19.14
C GLY A 311 14.70 -4.42 18.96
N GLU A 312 15.67 -5.34 18.95
CA GLU A 312 17.04 -5.07 18.56
C GLU A 312 17.14 -4.90 17.04
N LEU A 313 16.72 -3.74 16.56
CA LEU A 313 17.40 -3.15 15.41
C LEU A 313 18.86 -2.97 15.84
N ARG A 314 19.68 -3.98 15.50
CA ARG A 314 21.12 -3.98 15.73
C ARG A 314 21.67 -2.57 15.44
N PRO A 315 22.54 -2.01 16.30
CA PRO A 315 23.05 -0.65 16.14
C PRO A 315 23.41 -0.32 14.68
N ALA A 316 23.17 0.90 14.22
CA ALA A 316 23.42 1.28 12.82
C ALA A 316 24.85 0.94 12.32
N ARG A 317 25.83 0.85 13.24
CA ARG A 317 27.19 0.37 12.97
C ARG A 317 27.24 -1.11 12.54
N SER A 318 26.49 -2.00 13.19
CA SER A 318 26.39 -3.42 12.82
C SER A 318 25.63 -3.64 11.50
N ALA A 319 24.56 -2.88 11.24
CA ALA A 319 23.84 -2.97 9.96
C ALA A 319 24.72 -2.55 8.77
N ARG A 320 25.52 -1.47 8.92
CA ARG A 320 26.49 -1.05 7.90
C ARG A 320 27.63 -2.05 7.72
N ALA A 321 28.11 -2.66 8.80
CA ALA A 321 29.14 -3.70 8.75
C ALA A 321 28.64 -4.98 8.04
N GLU A 322 27.40 -5.37 8.30
CA GLU A 322 26.74 -6.51 7.66
C GLU A 322 26.50 -6.26 6.16
N ALA A 323 25.99 -5.08 5.81
CA ALA A 323 25.89 -4.60 4.44
C ALA A 323 27.26 -4.60 3.71
N ALA A 324 28.32 -4.16 4.38
CA ALA A 324 29.69 -4.22 3.83
C ALA A 324 30.20 -5.66 3.70
N ALA A 325 29.83 -6.57 4.61
CA ALA A 325 30.15 -7.99 4.50
C ALA A 325 29.42 -8.63 3.30
N THR A 326 28.12 -8.35 3.11
CA THR A 326 27.36 -8.81 1.94
C THR A 326 28.00 -8.32 0.63
N ARG A 327 28.39 -7.04 0.57
CA ARG A 327 29.08 -6.49 -0.62
C ARG A 327 30.42 -7.17 -0.90
N ARG A 328 31.23 -7.46 0.12
CA ARG A 328 32.48 -8.20 -0.02
C ARG A 328 32.26 -9.63 -0.50
N ALA A 329 31.24 -10.31 0.04
CA ALA A 329 30.87 -11.66 -0.41
C ALA A 329 30.39 -11.67 -1.87
N ASN A 330 29.57 -10.70 -2.28
CA ASN A 330 29.16 -10.55 -3.67
C ASN A 330 30.34 -10.27 -4.62
N LEU A 331 31.32 -9.47 -4.18
CA LEU A 331 32.54 -9.25 -4.95
C LEU A 331 33.33 -10.55 -5.12
N ALA A 332 33.50 -11.33 -4.04
CA ALA A 332 34.17 -12.62 -4.10
C ALA A 332 33.46 -13.61 -5.04
N LEU A 333 32.12 -13.68 -5.00
CA LEU A 333 31.32 -14.51 -5.91
C LEU A 333 31.50 -14.08 -7.37
N ARG A 334 31.44 -12.77 -7.66
CA ARG A 334 31.67 -12.25 -9.02
C ARG A 334 33.07 -12.55 -9.54
N LEU A 335 34.09 -12.42 -8.68
CA LEU A 335 35.46 -12.76 -9.03
C LEU A 335 35.62 -14.26 -9.27
N GLY A 336 35.01 -15.13 -8.44
CA GLY A 336 35.01 -16.57 -8.66
C GLY A 336 34.28 -16.99 -9.93
N ASP A 337 33.17 -16.31 -10.25
CA ASP A 337 32.46 -16.48 -11.52
C ASP A 337 33.34 -16.15 -12.71
N TRP A 338 34.04 -15.01 -12.68
CA TRP A 338 34.89 -14.55 -13.77
C TRP A 338 36.18 -15.34 -13.92
N LEU A 339 36.87 -15.63 -12.80
CA LEU A 339 38.18 -16.30 -12.80
C LEU A 339 38.08 -17.81 -13.02
N TRP A 340 36.97 -18.44 -12.61
CA TRP A 340 36.90 -19.90 -12.56
C TRP A 340 35.66 -20.49 -13.20
N ARG A 341 34.45 -20.12 -12.76
CA ARG A 341 33.22 -20.80 -13.21
C ARG A 341 32.91 -20.57 -14.69
N ARG A 342 33.03 -19.32 -15.17
CA ARG A 342 32.82 -18.98 -16.59
C ARG A 342 33.84 -19.67 -17.50
N PRO A 343 35.16 -19.53 -17.28
CA PRO A 343 36.16 -20.24 -18.08
C PRO A 343 35.96 -21.76 -18.06
N ARG A 344 35.70 -22.34 -16.88
CA ARG A 344 35.47 -23.78 -16.74
C ARG A 344 34.24 -24.26 -17.51
N ALA A 345 33.10 -23.56 -17.40
CA ALA A 345 31.88 -23.91 -18.12
C ALA A 345 32.09 -23.88 -19.64
N PHE A 346 32.79 -22.86 -20.14
CA PHE A 346 33.20 -22.77 -21.54
C PHE A 346 34.10 -23.94 -21.96
N LEU A 347 35.13 -24.26 -21.17
CA LEU A 347 36.07 -25.35 -21.48
C LEU A 347 35.43 -26.74 -21.52
N ILE A 348 34.43 -27.00 -20.66
CA ILE A 348 33.76 -28.31 -20.59
C ILE A 348 32.44 -28.37 -21.38
N GLY A 349 32.08 -27.31 -22.11
CA GLY A 349 30.83 -27.23 -22.87
C GLY A 349 29.56 -27.30 -22.00
N ALA A 350 29.64 -26.94 -20.73
CA ALA A 350 28.50 -26.96 -19.82
C ALA A 350 27.80 -25.58 -19.79
N PRO A 351 26.46 -25.54 -19.57
CA PRO A 351 25.75 -24.29 -19.37
C PRO A 351 26.28 -23.56 -18.13
N TYR A 352 26.62 -22.28 -18.30
CA TYR A 352 27.06 -21.42 -17.20
C TYR A 352 25.87 -20.82 -16.46
N THR A 353 25.80 -21.08 -15.17
CA THR A 353 24.86 -20.43 -14.25
C THR A 353 25.63 -19.43 -13.35
N PRO A 354 25.28 -18.12 -13.37
CA PRO A 354 25.87 -17.14 -12.47
C PRO A 354 25.64 -17.50 -11.01
N SER A 355 26.60 -17.14 -10.15
CA SER A 355 26.42 -17.26 -8.70
C SER A 355 25.31 -16.32 -8.22
N PRO A 356 24.51 -16.73 -7.21
CA PRO A 356 23.42 -15.90 -6.69
C PRO A 356 23.97 -14.63 -6.04
N CYS A 357 23.34 -13.49 -6.33
CA CYS A 357 23.68 -12.23 -5.67
C CYS A 357 23.07 -12.20 -4.27
N LEU A 358 23.90 -12.16 -3.22
CA LEU A 358 23.43 -12.05 -1.84
C LEU A 358 22.76 -10.68 -1.61
N VAL A 359 21.63 -10.68 -0.92
CA VAL A 359 20.84 -9.46 -0.65
C VAL A 359 20.87 -9.15 0.83
N ASN A 360 21.07 -7.88 1.15
CA ASN A 360 20.88 -7.37 2.50
C ASN A 360 19.49 -6.71 2.58
N VAL A 361 18.59 -7.29 3.37
CA VAL A 361 17.20 -6.77 3.53
C VAL A 361 17.21 -5.33 4.02
N GLY A 362 18.13 -4.97 4.92
CA GLY A 362 18.30 -3.59 5.38
C GLY A 362 18.70 -2.63 4.25
N GLU A 363 19.62 -3.01 3.36
CA GLU A 363 19.98 -2.19 2.19
C GLU A 363 18.83 -2.06 1.19
N VAL A 364 18.02 -3.11 1.02
CA VAL A 364 16.81 -3.07 0.18
C VAL A 364 15.80 -2.07 0.74
N LEU A 365 15.42 -2.22 2.01
CA LEU A 365 14.47 -1.33 2.67
C LEU A 365 14.98 0.12 2.69
N GLN A 366 16.26 0.34 2.96
CA GLN A 366 16.87 1.67 2.89
C GLN A 366 16.81 2.24 1.47
N THR A 367 17.10 1.44 0.45
CA THR A 367 17.01 1.89 -0.95
C THR A 367 15.58 2.27 -1.31
N MET A 368 14.59 1.50 -0.87
CA MET A 368 13.17 1.86 -1.04
C MET A 368 12.85 3.20 -0.34
N LEU A 369 13.25 3.37 0.92
CA LEU A 369 13.03 4.61 1.66
C LEU A 369 13.68 5.82 0.98
N ASP A 370 14.93 5.67 0.52
CA ASP A 370 15.69 6.75 -0.08
C ASP A 370 15.13 7.17 -1.44
N VAL A 371 14.71 6.21 -2.29
CA VAL A 371 14.13 6.51 -3.61
C VAL A 371 12.81 7.27 -3.44
N HIS A 372 11.94 6.84 -2.53
CA HIS A 372 10.68 7.55 -2.26
C HIS A 372 10.92 8.92 -1.62
N ALA A 373 11.94 9.06 -0.76
CA ALA A 373 12.35 10.36 -0.24
C ALA A 373 12.78 11.31 -1.37
N ASP A 374 13.57 10.82 -2.32
CA ASP A 374 14.02 11.59 -3.48
C ASP A 374 12.85 12.04 -4.36
N GLU A 375 11.93 11.11 -4.67
CA GLU A 375 10.67 11.38 -5.38
C GLU A 375 9.84 12.49 -4.68
N ILE A 376 9.67 12.40 -3.35
CA ILE A 376 8.87 13.36 -2.56
C ILE A 376 9.57 14.71 -2.41
N PHE A 377 10.78 14.74 -1.85
CA PHE A 377 11.43 15.98 -1.42
C PHE A 377 12.12 16.72 -2.59
N ASN A 378 12.77 16.00 -3.50
CA ASN A 378 13.51 16.63 -4.59
C ASN A 378 12.63 16.89 -5.82
N HIS A 379 11.79 15.93 -6.19
CA HIS A 379 10.98 16.04 -7.41
C HIS A 379 9.55 16.51 -7.17
N GLY A 380 8.94 16.13 -6.04
CA GLY A 380 7.52 16.40 -5.78
C GLY A 380 6.58 15.58 -6.66
N VAL A 381 7.09 14.51 -7.26
CA VAL A 381 6.35 13.55 -8.09
C VAL A 381 6.75 12.17 -7.59
N PHE A 382 5.82 11.47 -6.96
CA PHE A 382 6.13 10.25 -6.21
C PHE A 382 5.10 9.14 -6.40
N ASN A 383 5.54 7.91 -6.26
CA ASN A 383 4.66 6.75 -6.23
C ASN A 383 3.86 6.71 -4.91
N GLY A 384 2.54 6.83 -5.00
CA GLY A 384 1.63 6.75 -3.87
C GLY A 384 1.31 5.33 -3.40
N ASP A 385 1.76 4.30 -4.13
CA ASP A 385 1.43 2.91 -3.83
C ASP A 385 2.64 1.95 -3.99
N PRO A 386 3.67 2.05 -3.13
CA PRO A 386 4.85 1.19 -3.17
C PRO A 386 4.62 -0.21 -2.58
N HIS A 387 3.57 -0.89 -3.03
CA HIS A 387 3.22 -2.23 -2.57
C HIS A 387 4.31 -3.26 -2.93
N PRO A 388 4.63 -4.25 -2.07
CA PRO A 388 5.65 -5.26 -2.34
C PRO A 388 5.44 -6.04 -3.66
N GLY A 389 4.19 -6.22 -4.07
CA GLY A 389 3.83 -6.88 -5.34
C GLY A 389 4.28 -6.11 -6.58
N ASN A 390 4.52 -4.80 -6.45
CA ASN A 390 4.97 -3.92 -7.52
C ASN A 390 6.49 -3.74 -7.55
N ILE A 391 7.21 -4.55 -6.77
CA ILE A 391 8.66 -4.51 -6.65
C ILE A 391 9.25 -5.86 -7.02
N LEU A 392 10.15 -5.85 -7.98
CA LEU A 392 10.90 -7.03 -8.42
C LEU A 392 12.30 -7.01 -7.81
N LEU A 393 12.77 -8.16 -7.34
CA LEU A 393 14.18 -8.39 -7.05
C LEU A 393 14.87 -8.90 -8.32
N MET A 394 15.76 -8.09 -8.87
CA MET A 394 16.51 -8.43 -10.07
C MET A 394 17.65 -9.42 -9.77
N PRO A 395 18.10 -10.23 -10.74
CA PRO A 395 19.21 -11.18 -10.55
C PRO A 395 20.52 -10.53 -10.06
N ASP A 396 20.79 -9.30 -10.50
CA ASP A 396 21.96 -8.51 -10.11
C ASP A 396 21.87 -7.89 -8.71
N GLY A 397 20.70 -7.98 -8.06
CA GLY A 397 20.40 -7.41 -6.74
C GLY A 397 19.77 -6.01 -6.79
N ARG A 398 19.54 -5.43 -7.97
CA ARG A 398 18.75 -4.19 -8.10
C ARG A 398 17.27 -4.44 -7.85
N LEU A 399 16.54 -3.35 -7.58
CA LEU A 399 15.08 -3.35 -7.43
C LEU A 399 14.41 -2.87 -8.72
N GLY A 400 13.50 -3.67 -9.28
CA GLY A 400 12.63 -3.26 -10.36
C GLY A 400 11.35 -2.64 -9.82
N LEU A 401 11.09 -1.36 -10.10
CA LEU A 401 9.86 -0.67 -9.70
C LEU A 401 8.94 -0.58 -10.91
N ILE A 402 7.81 -1.31 -10.91
CA ILE A 402 7.05 -1.63 -12.15
C ILE A 402 5.63 -1.06 -12.20
N ASP A 403 5.20 -0.32 -11.18
CA ASP A 403 3.86 0.25 -11.11
C ASP A 403 3.92 1.72 -10.70
N TYR A 404 3.41 2.56 -11.59
CA TYR A 404 3.28 4.01 -11.41
C TYR A 404 1.86 4.47 -11.78
N GLY A 405 0.87 3.58 -11.62
CA GLY A 405 -0.54 3.91 -11.80
C GLY A 405 -1.03 4.97 -10.80
N GLN A 406 -0.46 4.99 -9.59
CA GLN A 406 -0.83 5.92 -8.52
C GLN A 406 0.26 6.97 -8.24
N VAL A 407 0.65 7.78 -9.23
CA VAL A 407 1.58 8.91 -8.99
C VAL A 407 0.87 10.13 -8.42
N LYS A 408 1.45 10.70 -7.37
CA LYS A 408 1.00 11.94 -6.73
C LYS A 408 1.98 13.07 -6.99
N ARG A 409 1.46 14.29 -7.03
CA ARG A 409 2.24 15.51 -7.26
C ARG A 409 1.99 16.49 -6.12
N VAL A 410 3.06 17.00 -5.55
CA VAL A 410 3.03 18.00 -4.47
C VAL A 410 3.84 19.21 -4.87
N ASN A 411 3.26 20.39 -4.66
CA ASN A 411 3.92 21.63 -5.00
C ASN A 411 5.11 21.90 -4.04
N LYS A 412 5.90 22.93 -4.35
CA LYS A 412 7.06 23.30 -3.53
C LYS A 412 6.71 23.63 -2.07
N GLY A 413 5.63 24.37 -1.84
CA GLY A 413 5.19 24.76 -0.49
C GLY A 413 4.85 23.54 0.36
N ALA A 414 4.05 22.64 -0.18
CA ALA A 414 3.68 21.36 0.44
C ALA A 414 4.91 20.52 0.80
N ARG A 415 5.90 20.42 -0.10
CA ARG A 415 7.15 19.71 0.15
C ARG A 415 7.94 20.31 1.31
N VAL A 416 8.06 21.64 1.36
CA VAL A 416 8.76 22.34 2.45
C VAL A 416 7.99 22.17 3.76
N ALA A 417 6.67 22.29 3.77
CA ALA A 417 5.84 22.05 4.94
C ALA A 417 6.01 20.61 5.46
N TYR A 418 6.04 19.61 4.56
CA TYR A 418 6.26 18.21 4.92
C TYR A 418 7.66 17.92 5.43
N ALA A 419 8.69 18.58 4.88
CA ALA A 419 10.04 18.51 5.40
C ALA A 419 10.12 19.07 6.83
N LYS A 420 9.52 20.25 7.10
CA LYS A 420 9.42 20.80 8.45
C LYS A 420 8.66 19.87 9.39
N LEU A 421 7.56 19.27 8.94
CA LEU A 421 6.79 18.30 9.71
C LEU A 421 7.64 17.08 10.11
N THR A 422 8.43 16.56 9.16
CA THR A 422 9.36 15.44 9.39
C THR A 422 10.38 15.78 10.47
N LEU A 423 10.95 17.00 10.43
CA LEU A 423 11.90 17.47 11.44
C LEU A 423 11.24 17.71 12.81
N ALA A 424 10.02 18.26 12.82
CA ALA A 424 9.26 18.49 14.05
C ALA A 424 8.87 17.18 14.75
N ILE A 425 8.51 16.13 13.99
CA ILE A 425 8.28 14.78 14.52
C ILE A 425 9.56 14.22 15.17
N LEU A 426 10.72 14.41 14.54
CA LEU A 426 11.99 13.94 15.08
C LEU A 426 12.43 14.68 16.34
N ALA A 427 12.12 15.97 16.42
CA ALA A 427 12.35 16.79 17.61
C ALA A 427 11.30 16.58 18.71
N GLU A 428 10.27 15.77 18.44
CA GLU A 428 9.10 15.58 19.31
C GLU A 428 8.41 16.91 19.69
N ASP A 429 8.49 17.93 18.81
CA ASP A 429 7.86 19.23 19.04
C ASP A 429 6.38 19.19 18.67
N LYS A 430 5.56 18.75 19.64
CA LYS A 430 4.10 18.65 19.50
C LYS A 430 3.46 19.97 19.04
N ALA A 431 3.95 21.10 19.54
CA ALA A 431 3.38 22.40 19.23
C ALA A 431 3.63 22.80 17.77
N GLU A 432 4.83 22.53 17.26
CA GLU A 432 5.17 22.80 15.87
C GLU A 432 4.44 21.86 14.90
N VAL A 433 4.30 20.58 15.24
CA VAL A 433 3.47 19.65 14.47
C VAL A 433 2.04 20.17 14.37
N ALA A 434 1.40 20.49 15.50
CA ALA A 434 0.04 21.01 15.50
C ALA A 434 -0.09 22.34 14.74
N ARG A 435 0.93 23.22 14.82
CA ARG A 435 0.97 24.47 14.06
C ARG A 435 1.02 24.21 12.55
N LEU A 436 1.90 23.31 12.09
CA LEU A 436 2.05 22.98 10.67
C LEU A 436 0.79 22.31 10.09
N LEU A 437 0.14 21.44 10.86
CA LEU A 437 -1.12 20.82 10.43
C LEU A 437 -2.22 21.85 10.20
N ARG A 438 -2.34 22.86 11.08
CA ARG A 438 -3.40 23.89 11.00
C ARG A 438 -3.09 25.06 10.07
N SER A 439 -1.81 25.43 9.92
CA SER A 439 -1.41 26.58 9.11
C SER A 439 -1.82 26.35 7.65
N LYS A 440 -2.30 27.38 6.96
CA LYS A 440 -2.75 27.23 5.56
C LYS A 440 -1.55 27.03 4.63
N PRO A 441 -1.74 26.39 3.46
CA PRO A 441 -0.72 26.38 2.41
C PRO A 441 -0.32 27.81 2.03
N PRO A 442 0.98 28.09 1.75
CA PRO A 442 2.09 27.13 1.65
C PRO A 442 2.82 26.84 2.97
N GLU A 443 2.42 27.47 4.09
CA GLU A 443 3.13 27.38 5.37
C GLU A 443 2.85 26.09 6.14
N GLY A 444 1.69 25.48 5.90
CA GLY A 444 1.24 24.22 6.47
C GLY A 444 0.23 23.52 5.57
N PHE A 445 -0.66 22.71 6.15
CA PHE A 445 -1.58 21.85 5.40
C PHE A 445 -3.07 22.21 5.48
N GLY A 446 -3.45 23.19 6.29
CA GLY A 446 -4.83 23.69 6.40
C GLY A 446 -5.82 22.69 6.99
N GLY A 447 -5.37 21.74 7.84
CA GLY A 447 -6.24 20.81 8.54
C GLY A 447 -7.00 21.49 9.68
N GLU A 448 -8.22 21.03 9.93
CA GLU A 448 -9.10 21.55 10.98
C GLU A 448 -9.65 20.40 11.82
N SER A 449 -9.63 20.56 13.14
CA SER A 449 -10.29 19.69 14.10
C SER A 449 -11.24 20.48 14.99
N ARG A 450 -12.10 19.81 15.77
CA ARG A 450 -13.12 20.47 16.59
C ARG A 450 -12.48 21.34 17.69
N ASP A 451 -11.54 20.77 18.43
CA ASP A 451 -11.00 21.31 19.66
C ASP A 451 -9.54 21.79 19.52
N ASN A 452 -8.89 21.49 18.38
CA ASN A 452 -7.48 21.81 18.10
C ASN A 452 -6.51 21.21 19.13
N ASP A 453 -6.82 20.00 19.60
CA ASP A 453 -6.04 19.29 20.61
C ASP A 453 -4.65 18.95 20.05
N VAL A 454 -3.63 19.56 20.66
CA VAL A 454 -2.23 19.44 20.23
C VAL A 454 -1.72 18.01 20.36
N ASP A 455 -2.17 17.27 21.37
CA ASP A 455 -1.73 15.90 21.61
C ASP A 455 -2.38 14.93 20.62
N VAL A 456 -3.68 15.08 20.34
CA VAL A 456 -4.37 14.29 19.29
C VAL A 456 -3.73 14.53 17.93
N ALA A 457 -3.53 15.81 17.57
CA ALA A 457 -2.89 16.19 16.31
C ALA A 457 -1.49 15.59 16.18
N TYR A 458 -0.69 15.63 17.26
CA TYR A 458 0.64 15.03 17.28
C TYR A 458 0.59 13.50 17.15
N ARG A 459 -0.21 12.81 17.96
CA ARG A 459 -0.29 11.33 17.95
C ARG A 459 -0.77 10.81 16.59
N LEU A 460 -1.81 11.41 16.01
CA LEU A 460 -2.28 11.08 14.67
C LEU A 460 -1.18 11.32 13.61
N CYS A 461 -0.48 12.46 13.69
CA CYS A 461 0.57 12.79 12.73
C CYS A 461 1.73 11.79 12.77
N VAL A 462 2.24 11.47 13.97
CA VAL A 462 3.32 10.50 14.15
C VAL A 462 2.88 9.11 13.70
N PHE A 463 1.65 8.71 14.06
CA PHE A 463 1.06 7.43 13.67
C PHE A 463 1.08 7.24 12.14
N TRP A 464 0.62 8.25 11.40
CA TRP A 464 0.52 8.19 9.96
C TRP A 464 1.88 8.33 9.26
N ASN A 465 2.79 9.16 9.79
CA ASN A 465 4.01 9.55 9.07
C ASN A 465 5.30 8.87 9.52
N ASP A 466 5.40 8.35 10.75
CA ASP A 466 6.68 7.85 11.29
C ASP A 466 6.61 6.42 11.84
N ARG A 467 5.70 6.16 12.80
CA ARG A 467 5.67 4.90 13.56
C ARG A 467 4.32 4.66 14.24
N ASP A 468 3.98 3.39 14.45
CA ASP A 468 2.78 2.90 15.13
C ASP A 468 3.12 2.10 16.41
N THR A 469 4.14 2.55 17.13
CA THR A 469 4.62 1.91 18.36
C THR A 469 3.75 2.27 19.58
N PRO A 470 3.79 1.46 20.67
CA PRO A 470 2.95 1.68 21.85
C PRO A 470 3.10 3.05 22.54
N ASP A 471 4.22 3.75 22.36
CA ASP A 471 4.39 5.14 22.82
C ASP A 471 3.45 6.12 22.10
N VAL A 472 3.02 5.80 20.88
CA VAL A 472 2.07 6.60 20.10
C VAL A 472 0.65 6.09 20.31
N THR A 473 0.42 4.78 20.21
CA THR A 473 -0.93 4.20 20.27
C THR A 473 -1.45 4.01 21.69
N GLY A 474 -0.58 4.06 22.70
CA GLY A 474 -0.95 3.72 24.09
C GLY A 474 -1.15 2.22 24.31
N GLY A 475 -0.67 1.37 23.39
CA GLY A 475 -0.89 -0.07 23.41
C GLY A 475 -2.22 -0.54 22.80
N LEU A 476 -3.03 0.41 22.33
CA LEU A 476 -4.28 0.12 21.62
C LEU A 476 -4.02 -0.47 20.24
N ASN A 477 -4.99 -1.27 19.76
CA ASN A 477 -5.01 -1.66 18.36
C ASN A 477 -5.37 -0.44 17.48
N LEU A 478 -5.16 -0.58 16.16
CA LEU A 478 -5.36 0.53 15.23
C LEU A 478 -6.78 1.11 15.28
N GLN A 479 -7.79 0.26 15.28
CA GLN A 479 -9.18 0.73 15.25
C GLN A 479 -9.52 1.48 16.54
N GLU A 480 -9.13 0.94 17.70
CA GLU A 480 -9.32 1.58 19.00
C GLU A 480 -8.58 2.91 19.10
N PHE A 481 -7.35 2.97 18.60
CA PHE A 481 -6.57 4.20 18.58
C PHE A 481 -7.25 5.28 17.75
N ILE A 482 -7.70 4.97 16.53
CA ILE A 482 -8.40 5.93 15.67
C ILE A 482 -9.73 6.37 16.30
N ASP A 483 -10.51 5.42 16.86
CA ASP A 483 -11.77 5.72 17.52
C ASP A 483 -11.56 6.61 18.78
N GLU A 484 -10.50 6.39 19.56
CA GLU A 484 -10.15 7.25 20.70
C GLU A 484 -9.77 8.66 20.25
N MET A 485 -8.94 8.78 19.21
CA MET A 485 -8.51 10.09 18.69
C MET A 485 -9.71 10.86 18.14
N GLU A 486 -10.59 10.20 17.39
CA GLU A 486 -11.80 10.81 16.83
C GLU A 486 -12.80 11.18 17.92
N ALA A 487 -12.95 10.37 18.98
CA ALA A 487 -13.81 10.70 20.11
C ALA A 487 -13.31 11.95 20.87
N ARG A 488 -11.98 12.09 21.00
CA ARG A 488 -11.35 13.19 21.71
C ARG A 488 -11.36 14.49 20.91
N ASP A 489 -10.88 14.50 19.67
CA ASP A 489 -10.89 15.67 18.79
C ASP A 489 -11.19 15.28 17.33
N PRO A 490 -12.49 15.27 16.94
CA PRO A 490 -12.90 14.91 15.59
C PRO A 490 -12.23 15.76 14.51
N VAL A 491 -11.72 15.11 13.47
CA VAL A 491 -11.12 15.81 12.32
C VAL A 491 -12.23 16.31 11.39
N ARG A 492 -12.33 17.62 11.21
CA ARG A 492 -13.31 18.26 10.30
C ARG A 492 -12.78 18.36 8.87
N VAL A 493 -11.51 18.73 8.74
CA VAL A 493 -10.83 18.88 7.44
C VAL A 493 -9.48 18.18 7.53
N ALA A 494 -9.29 17.12 6.73
CA ALA A 494 -8.04 16.38 6.69
C ALA A 494 -6.98 17.12 5.84
N PRO A 495 -5.71 17.15 6.26
CA PRO A 495 -4.61 17.73 5.50
C PRO A 495 -4.23 16.83 4.30
N LEU A 496 -4.95 16.97 3.17
CA LEU A 496 -4.89 16.02 2.05
C LEU A 496 -3.47 15.79 1.50
N GLU A 497 -2.67 16.84 1.28
CA GLU A 497 -1.30 16.69 0.76
C GLU A 497 -0.39 15.90 1.72
N MET A 498 -0.54 16.09 3.04
CA MET A 498 0.17 15.30 4.04
C MET A 498 -0.33 13.85 4.01
N VAL A 499 -1.64 13.63 3.96
CA VAL A 499 -2.24 12.29 3.95
C VAL A 499 -1.73 11.46 2.76
N MET A 500 -1.59 12.07 1.59
CA MET A 500 -1.03 11.40 0.41
C MET A 500 0.39 10.89 0.64
N ILE A 501 1.25 11.69 1.28
CA ILE A 501 2.63 11.28 1.58
C ILE A 501 2.64 10.27 2.75
N ALA A 502 1.79 10.46 3.75
CA ALA A 502 1.68 9.58 4.90
C ALA A 502 1.29 8.15 4.49
N ARG A 503 0.45 7.99 3.46
CA ARG A 503 0.12 6.68 2.89
C ARG A 503 1.38 5.92 2.43
N VAL A 504 2.34 6.61 1.81
CA VAL A 504 3.63 6.00 1.41
C VAL A 504 4.39 5.51 2.63
N SER A 505 4.42 6.30 3.72
CA SER A 505 5.03 5.89 4.99
C SER A 505 4.41 4.60 5.56
N VAL A 506 3.08 4.51 5.57
CA VAL A 506 2.36 3.31 6.04
C VAL A 506 2.71 2.08 5.18
N LEU A 507 2.68 2.22 3.86
CA LEU A 507 2.96 1.10 2.94
C LEU A 507 4.41 0.62 3.05
N LEU A 508 5.38 1.54 3.11
CA LEU A 508 6.80 1.20 3.30
C LEU A 508 7.04 0.51 4.65
N ARG A 509 6.36 0.94 5.73
CA ARG A 509 6.38 0.25 7.03
C ARG A 509 5.76 -1.14 6.94
N GLY A 510 4.65 -1.30 6.20
CA GLY A 510 4.03 -2.60 5.94
C GLY A 510 4.99 -3.58 5.27
N VAL A 511 5.74 -3.12 4.25
CA VAL A 511 6.78 -3.93 3.58
C VAL A 511 7.85 -4.36 4.58
N ALA A 512 8.31 -3.45 5.43
CA ALA A 512 9.35 -3.75 6.41
C ALA A 512 8.86 -4.70 7.51
N ASN A 513 7.60 -4.57 7.94
CA ASN A 513 6.97 -5.49 8.89
C ASN A 513 6.87 -6.92 8.33
N ALA A 514 6.72 -7.12 7.01
CA ALA A 514 6.81 -8.45 6.41
C ALA A 514 8.18 -9.12 6.61
N PHE A 515 9.22 -8.32 6.89
CA PHE A 515 10.56 -8.77 7.30
C PHE A 515 10.81 -8.56 8.80
N ASN A 516 9.75 -8.31 9.59
CA ASN A 516 9.74 -7.91 11.00
C ASN A 516 10.49 -6.60 11.33
N VAL A 517 10.98 -5.86 10.35
CA VAL A 517 11.75 -4.64 10.58
C VAL A 517 10.81 -3.48 10.92
N ARG A 518 10.90 -2.95 12.15
CA ARG A 518 10.18 -1.74 12.54
C ARG A 518 10.88 -0.49 12.03
N LEU A 519 10.33 0.19 11.02
CA LEU A 519 10.92 1.42 10.48
C LEU A 519 10.45 2.67 11.22
N ARG A 520 11.36 3.65 11.34
CA ARG A 520 11.04 5.04 11.66
C ARG A 520 11.25 5.89 10.41
N VAL A 521 10.16 6.17 9.69
CA VAL A 521 10.22 6.81 8.37
C VAL A 521 10.74 8.23 8.46
N ALA A 522 10.34 9.01 9.47
CA ALA A 522 10.83 10.37 9.64
C ALA A 522 12.36 10.39 9.82
N ARG A 523 12.90 9.40 10.54
CA ARG A 523 14.35 9.28 10.75
C ARG A 523 15.09 8.94 9.45
N ALA A 524 14.53 8.07 8.63
CA ALA A 524 15.11 7.72 7.33
C ALA A 524 15.11 8.92 6.37
N TRP A 525 14.08 9.76 6.44
CA TRP A 525 13.89 10.91 5.55
C TRP A 525 14.52 12.21 6.06
N ALA A 526 15.05 12.22 7.29
CA ALA A 526 15.62 13.40 7.95
C ALA A 526 16.60 14.17 7.05
N GLY A 527 17.57 13.49 6.44
CA GLY A 527 18.58 14.14 5.60
C GLY A 527 17.98 14.87 4.39
N TYR A 528 17.00 14.25 3.72
CA TYR A 528 16.30 14.86 2.57
C TYR A 528 15.44 16.05 3.01
N ALA A 529 14.78 15.93 4.17
CA ALA A 529 14.01 17.01 4.74
C ALA A 529 14.90 18.21 5.14
N GLU A 530 16.03 17.96 5.81
CA GLU A 530 17.00 19.00 6.17
C GLU A 530 17.57 19.71 4.94
N ASP A 531 17.98 18.96 3.92
CA ASP A 531 18.53 19.52 2.68
C ASP A 531 17.51 20.43 1.99
N LEU A 532 16.25 20.02 1.92
CA LEU A 532 15.18 20.82 1.33
C LEU A 532 14.91 22.09 2.15
N VAL A 533 14.78 21.98 3.46
CA VAL A 533 14.51 23.15 4.33
C VAL A 533 15.68 24.13 4.29
N ARG A 534 16.94 23.66 4.33
CA ARG A 534 18.11 24.53 4.21
C ARG A 534 18.15 25.29 2.89
N ARG A 535 17.75 24.63 1.80
CA ARG A 535 17.74 25.24 0.46
C ARG A 535 16.60 26.24 0.28
N GLU A 536 15.41 25.93 0.78
CA GLU A 536 14.18 26.65 0.44
C GLU A 536 13.62 27.55 1.55
N ASP A 537 13.91 27.24 2.82
CA ASP A 537 13.53 28.05 3.98
C ASP A 537 14.55 27.93 5.13
N PRO A 538 15.76 28.50 4.97
CA PRO A 538 16.78 28.48 6.02
C PRO A 538 16.35 29.22 7.30
N SER A 539 15.34 30.10 7.21
CA SER A 539 14.84 30.87 8.35
C SER A 539 14.14 30.00 9.40
N TYR A 540 13.68 28.81 9.00
CA TYR A 540 13.07 27.82 9.88
C TYR A 540 13.94 27.47 11.09
N TYR A 541 15.25 27.31 10.90
CA TYR A 541 16.19 27.00 11.98
C TYR A 541 16.45 28.18 12.92
N LEU A 542 16.31 29.42 12.42
CA LEU A 542 16.46 30.63 13.23
C LEU A 542 15.26 30.82 14.18
N LEU A 543 14.07 30.45 13.72
CA LEU A 543 12.85 30.47 14.54
C LEU A 543 12.89 29.41 15.64
N ALA A 544 13.39 28.20 15.34
CA ALA A 544 13.58 27.14 16.32
C ALA A 544 14.60 27.53 17.42
N ALA A 545 15.72 28.17 17.04
CA ALA A 545 16.72 28.67 17.98
C ALA A 545 16.15 29.73 18.94
N ARG A 546 15.41 30.71 18.41
CA ARG A 546 14.76 31.76 19.23
C ARG A 546 13.64 31.21 20.12
N GLY A 547 12.91 30.19 19.67
CA GLY A 547 11.89 29.49 20.46
C GLY A 547 12.49 28.73 21.65
N ASN A 548 13.61 28.02 21.43
CA ASN A 548 14.34 27.33 22.48
C ASN A 548 14.98 28.31 23.48
N GLU A 549 15.53 29.43 23.02
CA GLU A 549 16.03 30.50 23.91
C GLU A 549 14.91 31.10 24.77
N ARG A 550 13.72 31.33 24.22
CA ARG A 550 12.55 31.80 24.98
C ARG A 550 12.03 30.77 25.97
N ARG A 551 11.95 29.49 25.60
CA ARG A 551 11.58 28.40 26.52
C ARG A 551 12.62 28.23 27.64
N ALA A 552 13.91 28.32 27.32
CA ALA A 552 14.99 28.28 28.30
C ALA A 552 15.05 29.53 29.20
N ALA A 553 14.63 30.70 28.71
CA ALA A 553 14.49 31.91 29.51
C ALA A 553 13.27 31.84 30.44
N ALA A 554 12.14 31.31 29.96
CA ALA A 554 10.94 31.09 30.78
C ALA A 554 11.18 30.06 31.89
N ALA A 555 11.90 28.96 31.60
CA ALA A 555 12.29 27.97 32.60
C ALA A 555 13.21 28.55 33.69
N ARG A 556 14.07 29.52 33.34
CA ARG A 556 14.94 30.24 34.29
C ARG A 556 14.24 31.37 35.07
N GLY A 557 13.08 31.80 34.61
CA GLY A 557 12.28 32.86 35.26
C GLY A 557 11.27 32.35 36.30
N GLY A 558 11.04 31.03 36.36
CA GLY A 558 10.08 30.40 37.30
C GLY A 558 10.66 29.98 38.65
N GLU A 559 11.96 30.20 38.91
CA GLU A 559 12.64 29.91 40.18
C GLU A 559 12.92 31.16 41.03
N ARG A 560 12.11 32.23 40.90
CA ARG A 560 12.24 33.42 41.76
C ARG A 560 10.99 33.69 42.58
#